data_AF-A0A0D0A8Q1-F1
#
_entry.id   AF-A0A0D0A8Q1-F1
#
_cell.length_a   1.000
_cell.length_b   1.000
_cell.length_c   1.000
_cell.angle_alpha   90.00
_cell.angle_beta   90.00
_cell.angle_gamma   90.00
#
_symmetry.space_group_name_H-M   'P 1'
#
loop_
_entity.id
_entity.type
_entity.pdbx_description
1 polymer ?
#
loop_
_entity_poly.entity_id
_entity_poly.type
_entity_poly.pdbx_seq_one_letter_code
_entity_poly.pdbx_strand_id
1 'polypeptide(L)' 'LIDCGAEGEFIDWQYVCRNGIKSHELDKPIPVRNVDGTLNKNGKITRYCNLSFSICDVPMKMCFYITSLGGED' A
#
# COMPACT_ATOMS: atom_id res chain seq x y z
N LEU A 1 -4.02 0.62 9.99
CA LEU A 1 -4.12 2.03 10.41
C LEU A 1 -5.27 2.67 9.64
N ILE A 2 -6.14 3.43 10.29
CA ILE A 2 -7.07 4.33 9.59
C ILE A 2 -6.43 5.71 9.64
N ASP A 3 -6.02 6.23 8.49
CA ASP A 3 -5.29 7.48 8.38
C ASP A 3 -6.00 8.40 7.39
N CYS A 4 -6.65 9.45 7.90
CA CYS A 4 -7.33 10.44 7.06
C CYS A 4 -6.38 11.43 6.39
N GLY A 5 -5.09 11.44 6.76
CA GLY A 5 -4.05 12.23 6.11
C GLY A 5 -3.45 11.55 4.88
N ALA A 6 -3.78 10.27 4.65
CA ALA A 6 -3.32 9.51 3.50
C ALA A 6 -4.16 9.84 2.25
N GLU A 7 -3.49 10.23 1.16
CA GLU A 7 -4.16 10.49 -0.14
C GLU A 7 -4.59 9.19 -0.86
N GLY A 8 -4.14 8.03 -0.39
CA GLY A 8 -4.46 6.74 -0.98
C GLY A 8 -4.48 5.60 0.02
N GLU A 9 -4.83 4.43 -0.49
CA GLU A 9 -4.97 3.22 0.30
C GLU A 9 -3.71 2.37 0.14
N PHE A 10 -3.11 1.95 1.25
CA PHE A 10 -1.80 1.30 1.25
C PHE A 10 -1.85 -0.06 1.95
N ILE A 11 -1.03 -0.98 1.46
CA ILE A 11 -0.85 -2.30 2.07
C ILE A 11 0.62 -2.68 2.11
N ASP A 12 1.01 -3.33 3.19
CA ASP A 12 2.40 -3.76 3.40
C ASP A 12 2.79 -4.94 2.50
N TRP A 13 4.00 -4.86 1.93
CA TRP A 13 4.57 -5.89 1.08
C TRP A 13 4.71 -7.25 1.77
N GLN A 14 5.14 -7.28 3.05
CA GLN A 14 5.26 -8.55 3.76
C GLN A 14 3.90 -9.19 3.97
N TYR A 15 2.86 -8.40 4.24
CA TYR A 15 1.48 -8.89 4.28
C TYR A 15 1.05 -9.47 2.94
N VAL A 16 1.31 -8.78 1.82
CA VAL A 16 1.01 -9.29 0.46
C VAL A 16 1.69 -10.63 0.21
N CYS A 17 2.99 -10.75 0.53
CA CYS A 17 3.74 -11.98 0.35
C CYS A 17 3.23 -13.12 1.24
N ARG A 18 3.04 -12.86 2.55
CA ARG A 18 2.59 -13.88 3.51
C ARG A 18 1.23 -14.47 3.15
N ASN A 19 0.35 -13.68 2.54
CA ASN A 19 -1.00 -14.11 2.18
C ASN A 19 -1.14 -14.52 0.70
N GLY A 20 -0.05 -14.55 -0.07
CA GLY A 20 -0.09 -14.94 -1.48
C GLY A 20 -0.97 -14.02 -2.35
N ILE A 21 -1.11 -12.75 -1.96
CA ILE A 21 -1.97 -11.79 -2.67
C ILE A 21 -1.33 -11.46 -4.03
N LYS A 22 -2.12 -11.58 -5.10
CA LYS A 22 -1.68 -11.22 -6.44
C LYS A 22 -1.43 -9.71 -6.52
N SER A 23 -0.23 -9.33 -6.94
CA SER A 23 0.15 -7.94 -7.20
C SER A 23 0.42 -7.68 -8.67
N HIS A 24 0.25 -6.42 -9.06
CA HIS A 24 0.43 -5.91 -10.42
C HIS A 24 1.42 -4.76 -10.41
N GLU A 25 2.20 -4.61 -11.49
CA GLU A 25 3.09 -3.46 -11.66
C GLU A 25 2.31 -2.22 -12.05
N LEU A 26 2.77 -1.07 -11.57
CA LEU A 26 2.31 0.23 -12.03
C LEU A 26 3.07 0.59 -13.31
N ASP A 27 2.34 1.09 -14.31
CA ASP A 27 2.95 1.61 -15.55
C ASP A 27 3.92 2.76 -15.27
N LYS A 28 3.66 3.54 -14.22
CA LYS A 28 4.50 4.64 -13.76
C LYS A 28 4.70 4.54 -12.24
N PRO A 29 5.95 4.35 -11.75
CA PRO A 29 6.24 4.36 -10.33
C PRO A 29 5.87 5.69 -9.66
N ILE A 30 5.27 5.63 -8.47
CA ILE A 30 4.87 6.81 -7.70
C ILE A 30 6.01 7.14 -6.71
N PRO A 31 6.64 8.33 -6.80
CA PRO A 31 7.67 8.74 -5.86
C PRO A 31 7.05 9.06 -4.49
N VAL A 32 7.54 8.40 -3.45
CA VAL A 32 7.13 8.69 -2.07
C VAL A 32 8.11 9.68 -1.47
N ARG A 33 7.58 10.75 -0.87
CA ARG A 33 8.35 11.75 -0.13
C ARG A 33 8.00 11.69 1.35
N ASN A 34 9.01 11.84 2.19
CA ASN A 34 8.81 12.05 3.62
C ASN A 34 8.29 13.46 3.88
N VAL A 35 7.80 13.72 5.10
CA VAL A 35 7.31 15.05 5.53
C VAL A 35 8.40 16.13 5.40
N ASP A 36 9.68 15.76 5.56
CA ASP A 36 10.82 16.66 5.37
C ASP A 36 11.18 16.93 3.89
N GLY A 37 10.42 16.38 2.94
CA GLY A 37 10.60 16.54 1.49
C GLY A 37 11.64 15.61 0.87
N THR A 38 12.40 14.85 1.67
CA THR A 38 13.34 13.85 1.17
C THR A 38 12.61 12.67 0.53
N LEU A 39 13.29 11.95 -0.36
CA LEU A 39 12.74 10.70 -0.91
C LEU A 39 12.69 9.65 0.19
N ASN A 40 11.59 8.90 0.24
CA ASN A 40 11.48 7.75 1.13
C ASN A 40 12.63 6.76 0.84
N LYS A 41 13.33 6.31 1.89
CA LYS A 41 14.47 5.39 1.77
C LYS A 41 14.08 4.04 1.14
N ASN A 42 12.82 3.62 1.33
CA ASN A 42 12.28 2.39 0.75
C ASN A 42 11.83 2.56 -0.70
N GLY A 43 12.02 3.75 -1.29
CA GLY A 43 11.91 3.98 -2.72
C GLY A 43 10.52 4.42 -3.18
N LYS A 44 10.21 4.08 -4.42
CA LYS A 44 8.94 4.42 -5.10
C LYS A 44 7.94 3.30 -4.89
N ILE A 45 6.66 3.62 -4.89
CA ILE A 45 5.61 2.61 -5.05
C ILE A 45 5.63 2.16 -6.50
N THR A 46 5.78 0.86 -6.73
CA THR A 46 5.87 0.25 -8.07
C THR A 46 4.78 -0.78 -8.32
N ARG A 47 4.00 -1.15 -7.29
CA ARG A 47 3.01 -2.21 -7.38
C ARG A 47 1.72 -1.85 -6.66
N TYR A 48 0.65 -2.52 -7.06
CA TYR A 48 -0.66 -2.43 -6.42
C TYR A 48 -1.33 -3.82 -6.38
N CYS A 49 -2.36 -3.97 -5.57
CA CYS A 49 -3.26 -5.12 -5.60
C CYS A 49 -4.72 -4.68 -5.41
N ASN A 50 -5.64 -5.46 -5.95
CA ASN A 50 -7.07 -5.28 -5.71
C ASN A 50 -7.53 -6.31 -4.68
N LEU A 51 -8.16 -5.85 -3.61
CA LEU A 51 -8.71 -6.71 -2.56
C LEU A 51 -10.22 -6.59 -2.46
N SER A 52 -10.85 -7.73 -2.19
CA SER A 52 -12.24 -7.80 -1.73
C SER A 52 -12.23 -8.15 -0.26
N PHE A 53 -12.91 -7.35 0.56
CA PHE A 53 -13.00 -7.53 2.02
C PHE A 53 -14.35 -6.98 2.51
N SER A 54 -14.69 -7.22 3.78
CA SER A 54 -15.90 -6.68 4.38
C SER A 54 -15.60 -5.94 5.67
N ILE A 55 -16.27 -4.81 5.89
CA ILE A 55 -16.28 -4.08 7.17
C ILE A 55 -17.73 -4.05 7.65
N CYS A 56 -18.00 -4.54 8.86
CA CYS A 56 -19.36 -4.65 9.41
C CYS A 56 -20.34 -5.29 8.41
N ASP A 57 -19.92 -6.40 7.80
CA ASP A 57 -20.66 -7.16 6.76
C ASP A 57 -20.96 -6.39 5.47
N VAL A 58 -20.42 -5.17 5.31
CA VAL A 58 -20.50 -4.42 4.05
C VAL A 58 -19.35 -4.86 3.15
N PRO A 59 -19.62 -5.53 2.01
CA PRO A 59 -18.58 -5.94 1.08
C PRO A 59 -17.99 -4.73 0.35
N MET A 60 -16.67 -4.70 0.25
CA MET A 60 -15.90 -3.66 -0.39
C MET A 60 -14.91 -4.28 -1.37
N LYS A 61 -14.60 -3.52 -2.42
CA LYS A 61 -13.51 -3.82 -3.33
C LYS A 61 -12.68 -2.56 -3.53
N MET A 62 -11.38 -2.67 -3.30
CA MET A 62 -10.50 -1.50 -3.27
C MET A 62 -9.13 -1.84 -3.85
N CYS A 63 -8.51 -0.83 -4.46
CA CYS A 63 -7.13 -0.89 -4.92
C CYS A 63 -6.23 -0.39 -3.80
N PHE A 64 -5.21 -1.17 -3.44
CA PHE A 64 -4.19 -0.81 -2.49
C PHE A 64 -2.84 -0.68 -3.18
N TYR A 65 -2.15 0.43 -2.94
CA TYR A 65 -0.76 0.61 -3.31
C TYR A 65 0.13 -0.17 -2.34
N ILE A 66 1.07 -0.93 -2.90
CA ILE A 66 1.96 -1.76 -2.09
C ILE A 66 3.13 -0.92 -1.63
N THR A 67 3.29 -0.82 -0.31
CA THR A 67 4.40 -0.13 0.32
C THR A 67 5.24 -1.11 1.13
N SER A 68 6.48 -0.73 1.41
CA SER A 68 7.27 -1.36 2.46
C SER A 68 7.51 -0.27 3.49
N LEU A 69 6.51 -0.03 4.34
CA LEU A 69 6.74 0.73 5.55
C LEU A 69 7.55 -0.23 6.43
N GLY A 70 8.79 0.13 6.76
CA GLY A 70 9.63 -0.73 7.61
C GLY A 70 8.84 -1.18 8.84
N GLY A 71 9.03 -2.44 9.25
CA GLY A 71 8.24 -3.01 10.33
C GLY A 71 8.33 -2.17 11.60
N GLU A 72 7.20 -2.00 12.27
CA GLU A 72 7.21 -1.79 13.71
C GLU A 72 7.60 -3.15 14.33
N ASP A 73 8.70 -3.19 15.07
CA ASP A 73 8.93 -4.22 16.09
C ASP A 73 7.92 -4.04 17.23
#